data_AF-A0A8H8D2F2-F1
#
_entry.id   AF-A0A8H8D2F2-F1
#
_cell.length_a   1.000
_cell.length_b   1.000
_cell.length_c   1.000
_cell.angle_alpha   90.00
_cell.angle_beta   90.00
_cell.angle_gamma   90.00
#
_symmetry.space_group_name_H-M   'P 1'
#
loop_
_entity.id
_entity.type
_entity.pdbx_description
1 polymer ?
#
loop_
_entity_poly.entity_id
_entity_poly.type
_entity_poly.pdbx_seq_one_letter_code
_entity_poly.pdbx_strand_id
1 'polypeptide(L)'
;MTTLSTMDCATGPHLMLHRLLTKVECSTLVYRELCDGGCVGIFPEGGSHDRPNLLPLKAGVALIALGTLARQPDCGLSIIPCGLNYFHPNKFRSRAVIEFGNPVQVHPDQIEAFKMGGHLKRNAVGSLLETINGSLAAVTQQAPDRETLMVIQATRRLYKPLRMKLPLAVVIELNRNLLKGYTRFRDEPKVVHLKKAVSDYNDRLKALGIRDHQVEWGDVEQRPWWVVFGILLLRIGEFLALAVGTLPSIALFWPVFVITKIVSLKKQRSALAASVVKLEGRDVVGSWKIIVEMGLAPSLYTLHTAIATVWLNYCPMMGITVLLWVGGLIRGTIFPTSFRCGYFRYCSSDLCF
;
A
#
# COMPACT_ATOMS: atom_id res chain seq x y z
N MET A 1 21.04 -6.26 -1.51
CA MET A 1 20.71 -5.59 -2.79
C MET A 1 19.91 -4.34 -2.46
N THR A 2 20.56 -3.17 -2.46
CA THR A 2 19.87 -1.88 -2.28
C THR A 2 19.64 -1.33 -3.69
N THR A 3 18.41 -1.40 -4.17
CA THR A 3 18.00 -0.81 -5.45
C THR A 3 17.83 0.70 -5.23
N LEU A 4 18.78 1.49 -5.75
CA LEU A 4 18.58 2.93 -5.93
C LEU A 4 17.77 3.11 -7.22
N SER A 5 16.59 3.71 -7.11
CA SER A 5 15.77 4.13 -8.22
C SER A 5 15.82 5.66 -8.27
N THR A 6 16.59 6.21 -9.21
CA THR A 6 16.56 7.64 -9.55
C THR A 6 15.20 7.95 -10.17
N MET A 7 14.52 8.98 -9.65
CA MET A 7 13.28 9.52 -10.23
C MET A 7 13.56 10.96 -10.61
N ASP A 8 13.66 11.22 -11.91
CA ASP A 8 13.75 12.57 -12.44
C ASP A 8 12.36 13.22 -12.42
N CYS A 9 12.28 14.40 -11.82
CA CYS A 9 11.06 15.18 -11.75
C CYS A 9 11.31 16.57 -12.37
N ALA A 10 11.57 16.63 -13.68
CA ALA A 10 11.29 17.79 -14.53
C ALA A 10 11.58 17.49 -16.02
N THR A 11 10.53 17.56 -16.86
CA THR A 11 10.55 17.92 -18.29
C THR A 11 11.58 17.24 -19.22
N GLY A 12 11.23 16.06 -19.77
CA GLY A 12 11.90 15.50 -20.96
C GLY A 12 11.62 14.01 -21.20
N PRO A 13 11.45 13.52 -22.45
CA PRO A 13 11.01 12.16 -22.73
C PRO A 13 12.22 11.23 -22.90
N HIS A 14 12.94 10.87 -21.84
CA HIS A 14 13.91 9.77 -21.94
C HIS A 14 14.04 9.04 -20.60
N LEU A 15 13.14 8.07 -20.39
CA LEU A 15 13.26 7.08 -19.33
C LEU A 15 14.34 6.05 -19.75
N MET A 16 15.62 6.38 -19.56
CA MET A 16 16.72 5.44 -19.84
C MET A 16 16.82 4.42 -18.71
N LEU A 17 16.31 3.20 -18.95
CA LEU A 17 16.49 2.05 -18.09
C LEU A 17 17.96 1.61 -18.14
N HIS A 18 18.80 2.17 -17.27
CA HIS A 18 20.25 1.89 -17.30
C HIS A 18 20.56 0.44 -16.87
N ARG A 19 21.53 -0.17 -17.56
CA ARG A 19 22.17 -1.49 -17.27
C ARG A 19 22.43 -1.69 -15.77
N LEU A 20 22.59 -2.95 -15.35
CA LEU A 20 23.14 -3.34 -14.03
C LEU A 20 24.51 -2.69 -13.81
N LEU A 21 24.51 -1.44 -13.35
CA LEU A 21 25.71 -0.69 -13.01
C LEU A 21 26.31 -1.26 -11.74
N THR A 22 27.64 -1.32 -11.70
CA THR A 22 28.32 -1.62 -10.45
C THR A 22 28.06 -0.50 -9.44
N LYS A 23 28.12 -0.84 -8.14
CA LYS A 23 27.83 0.12 -7.05
C LYS A 23 28.69 1.39 -7.11
N VAL A 24 29.91 1.27 -7.65
CA VAL A 24 30.86 2.37 -7.81
C VAL A 24 30.46 3.30 -8.96
N GLU A 25 30.10 2.75 -10.11
CA GLU A 25 29.63 3.54 -11.27
C GLU A 25 28.34 4.31 -10.93
N CYS A 26 27.42 3.66 -10.23
CA CYS A 26 26.15 4.26 -9.81
C CYS A 26 26.38 5.46 -8.86
N SER A 27 27.36 5.36 -7.94
CA SER A 27 27.70 6.48 -7.05
C SER A 27 28.28 7.68 -7.81
N THR A 28 29.13 7.43 -8.81
CA THR A 28 29.77 8.51 -9.59
C THR A 28 28.75 9.28 -10.43
N LEU A 29 27.77 8.58 -11.02
CA LEU A 29 26.67 9.21 -11.74
C LEU A 29 25.81 10.06 -10.82
N VAL A 30 25.45 9.55 -9.64
CA VAL A 30 24.66 10.30 -8.64
C VAL A 30 25.37 11.59 -8.23
N TYR A 31 26.69 11.57 -8.02
CA TYR A 31 27.44 12.80 -7.71
C TYR A 31 27.36 13.82 -8.83
N ARG A 32 27.49 13.38 -10.08
CA ARG A 32 27.44 14.26 -11.25
C ARG A 32 26.06 14.92 -11.38
N GLU A 33 25.00 14.12 -11.34
CA GLU A 33 23.63 14.63 -11.44
C GLU A 33 23.31 15.65 -10.34
N LEU A 34 23.72 15.37 -9.10
CA LEU A 34 23.51 16.32 -7.99
C LEU A 34 24.31 17.61 -8.16
N CYS A 35 25.52 17.55 -8.72
CA CYS A 35 26.32 18.74 -9.04
C CYS A 35 25.75 19.55 -10.21
N ASP A 36 25.13 18.88 -11.18
CA ASP A 36 24.49 19.50 -12.35
C ASP A 36 23.09 20.07 -12.03
N GLY A 37 22.64 19.99 -10.77
CA GLY A 37 21.36 20.52 -10.29
C GLY A 37 20.17 19.55 -10.40
N GLY A 38 20.43 18.27 -10.65
CA GLY A 38 19.44 17.21 -10.70
C GLY A 38 18.88 16.81 -9.32
N CYS A 39 17.88 15.93 -9.33
CA CYS A 39 17.22 15.43 -8.12
C CYS A 39 17.34 13.91 -8.01
N VAL A 40 17.56 13.38 -6.79
CA VAL A 40 17.70 11.94 -6.56
C VAL A 40 16.81 11.49 -5.41
N GLY A 41 15.92 10.54 -5.70
CA GLY A 41 15.14 9.82 -4.69
C GLY A 41 15.93 8.63 -4.11
N ILE A 42 16.05 8.54 -2.79
CA ILE A 42 16.75 7.44 -2.13
C ILE A 42 15.88 6.83 -1.02
N PHE A 43 15.79 5.50 -0.98
CA PHE A 43 15.17 4.74 0.10
C PHE A 43 16.24 4.21 1.06
N PRO A 44 16.51 4.88 2.19
CA PRO A 44 17.64 4.58 3.08
C PRO A 44 17.59 3.20 3.74
N GLU A 45 16.41 2.61 3.92
CA GLU A 45 16.24 1.26 4.48
C GLU A 45 16.71 0.18 3.49
N GLY A 46 16.54 0.44 2.19
CA GLY A 46 16.94 -0.45 1.11
C GLY A 46 16.19 -1.79 1.08
N GLY A 47 14.93 -1.81 1.54
CA GLY A 47 14.00 -2.93 1.43
C GLY A 47 12.63 -2.56 1.99
N SER A 48 11.58 -3.25 1.54
CA SER A 48 10.22 -3.08 2.07
C SER A 48 10.00 -3.98 3.30
N HIS A 49 9.38 -3.43 4.35
CA HIS A 49 9.04 -4.16 5.56
C HIS A 49 7.62 -3.87 6.05
N ASP A 50 7.05 -4.82 6.79
CA ASP A 50 5.70 -4.72 7.36
C ASP A 50 5.70 -4.19 8.82
N ARG A 51 6.86 -3.79 9.33
CA ARG A 51 7.01 -3.28 10.71
C ARG A 51 6.45 -1.85 10.85
N PRO A 52 5.88 -1.49 12.01
CA PRO A 52 5.32 -0.16 12.26
C PRO A 52 6.38 0.92 12.57
N ASN A 53 7.66 0.55 12.68
CA ASN A 53 8.79 1.44 12.90
C ASN A 53 9.76 1.39 11.73
N LEU A 54 10.46 2.50 11.48
CA LEU A 54 11.54 2.56 10.49
C LEU A 54 12.68 1.62 10.88
N LEU A 55 13.27 1.00 9.87
CA LEU A 55 14.51 0.25 10.06
C LEU A 55 15.71 1.20 10.16
N PRO A 56 16.82 0.75 10.80
CA PRO A 56 18.06 1.53 10.82
C PRO A 56 18.49 1.94 9.41
N LEU A 57 18.68 3.25 9.23
CA LEU A 57 19.05 3.81 7.94
C LEU A 57 20.47 3.39 7.55
N LYS A 58 20.67 3.07 6.26
CA LYS A 58 22.01 2.80 5.74
C LYS A 58 22.79 4.11 5.59
N ALA A 59 24.07 4.08 5.96
CA ALA A 59 24.99 5.22 5.84
C ALA A 59 25.20 5.74 4.40
N GLY A 60 24.72 5.02 3.38
CA GLY A 60 24.85 5.41 1.97
C GLY A 60 24.28 6.79 1.66
N VAL A 61 23.16 7.19 2.28
CA VAL A 61 22.56 8.52 2.04
C VAL A 61 23.47 9.64 2.53
N ALA A 62 23.99 9.51 3.76
CA ALA A 62 24.91 10.50 4.33
C ALA A 62 26.24 10.54 3.58
N LEU A 63 26.74 9.40 3.09
CA LEU A 63 27.95 9.33 2.26
C LEU A 63 27.77 10.05 0.92
N ILE A 64 26.60 9.90 0.28
CA ILE A 64 26.31 10.59 -0.98
C ILE A 64 26.25 12.10 -0.73
N ALA A 65 25.50 12.55 0.27
CA ALA A 65 25.35 13.98 0.54
C ALA A 65 26.68 14.67 0.91
N LEU A 66 27.43 14.10 1.87
CA LEU A 66 28.75 14.62 2.25
C LEU A 66 29.77 14.49 1.11
N GLY A 67 29.68 13.42 0.31
CA GLY A 67 30.54 13.19 -0.85
C GLY A 67 30.33 14.23 -1.96
N THR A 68 29.08 14.61 -2.25
CA THR A 68 28.75 15.68 -3.20
C THR A 68 29.30 17.01 -2.70
N LEU A 69 28.99 17.40 -1.46
CA LEU A 69 29.40 18.68 -0.88
C LEU A 69 30.91 18.78 -0.64
N ALA A 70 31.59 17.66 -0.43
CA ALA A 70 33.05 17.64 -0.34
C ALA A 70 33.72 17.94 -1.69
N ARG A 71 33.09 17.58 -2.82
CA ARG A 71 33.57 17.87 -4.18
C ARG A 71 33.19 19.27 -4.64
N GLN A 72 31.95 19.68 -4.39
CA GLN A 72 31.43 20.99 -4.75
C GLN A 72 30.60 21.56 -3.58
N PRO A 73 31.19 22.40 -2.73
CA PRO A 73 30.50 22.97 -1.57
C PRO A 73 29.32 23.88 -1.95
N ASP A 74 29.44 24.57 -3.08
CA ASP A 74 28.48 25.60 -3.53
C ASP A 74 27.31 25.03 -4.35
N CYS A 75 27.13 23.70 -4.39
CA CYS A 75 26.04 23.09 -5.18
C CYS A 75 24.64 23.27 -4.57
N GLY A 76 24.51 23.84 -3.37
CA GLY A 76 23.21 24.11 -2.74
C GLY A 76 22.40 22.86 -2.40
N LEU A 77 23.08 21.71 -2.17
CA LEU A 77 22.43 20.44 -1.89
C LEU A 77 21.54 20.51 -0.65
N SER A 78 20.25 20.21 -0.82
CA SER A 78 19.29 20.09 0.27
C SER A 78 18.68 18.69 0.32
N ILE A 79 18.51 18.15 1.53
CA ILE A 79 17.92 16.82 1.73
C ILE A 79 16.48 17.00 2.19
N ILE A 80 15.51 16.58 1.38
CA ILE A 80 14.09 16.69 1.74
C ILE A 80 13.60 15.33 2.27
N PRO A 81 13.19 15.23 3.54
CA PRO A 81 12.64 14.00 4.09
C PRO A 81 11.21 13.79 3.56
N CYS A 82 10.97 12.64 2.93
CA CYS A 82 9.67 12.28 2.37
C CYS A 82 9.07 11.10 3.14
N GLY A 83 7.95 11.32 3.82
CA GLY A 83 7.20 10.31 4.55
C GLY A 83 6.08 9.70 3.70
N LEU A 84 6.08 8.38 3.54
CA LEU A 84 5.03 7.64 2.83
C LEU A 84 4.14 6.90 3.84
N ASN A 85 2.91 7.36 4.03
CA ASN A 85 1.97 6.78 5.00
C ASN A 85 0.85 6.03 4.26
N TYR A 86 0.88 4.70 4.31
CA TYR A 86 -0.13 3.81 3.70
C TYR A 86 -1.21 3.42 4.71
N PHE A 87 -2.49 3.55 4.33
CA PHE A 87 -3.59 3.11 5.18
C PHE A 87 -3.82 1.60 5.11
N HIS A 88 -3.77 1.04 3.89
CA HIS A 88 -3.98 -0.39 3.66
C HIS A 88 -2.94 -0.90 2.65
N PRO A 89 -1.67 -1.10 3.06
CA PRO A 89 -0.58 -1.44 2.14
C PRO A 89 -0.85 -2.73 1.34
N ASN A 90 -1.65 -3.63 1.90
CA ASN A 90 -2.00 -4.91 1.28
C ASN A 90 -3.20 -4.84 0.32
N LYS A 91 -3.87 -3.69 0.21
CA LYS A 91 -5.06 -3.53 -0.63
C LYS A 91 -4.69 -2.70 -1.86
N PHE A 92 -4.98 -3.25 -3.03
CA PHE A 92 -4.81 -2.55 -4.30
C PHE A 92 -5.67 -1.28 -4.34
N ARG A 93 -5.13 -0.20 -4.92
CA ARG A 93 -5.75 1.14 -4.95
C ARG A 93 -6.14 1.66 -3.57
N SER A 94 -5.36 1.32 -2.55
CA SER A 94 -5.51 1.93 -1.23
C SER A 94 -4.99 3.37 -1.23
N ARG A 95 -5.53 4.15 -0.29
CA ARG A 95 -5.10 5.53 -0.08
C ARG A 95 -3.71 5.55 0.57
N ALA A 96 -2.87 6.46 0.08
CA ALA A 96 -1.58 6.80 0.66
C ALA A 96 -1.47 8.32 0.77
N VAL A 97 -0.72 8.79 1.75
CA VAL A 97 -0.39 10.22 1.89
C VAL A 97 1.11 10.36 1.86
N ILE A 98 1.56 11.33 1.08
CA ILE A 98 2.97 11.72 0.99
C ILE A 98 3.11 13.04 1.75
N GLU A 99 4.03 13.08 2.70
CA GLU A 99 4.37 14.29 3.43
C GLU A 99 5.83 14.65 3.23
N PHE A 100 6.07 15.92 2.93
CA PHE A 100 7.40 16.48 2.79
C PHE A 100 7.73 17.24 4.07
N GLY A 101 8.86 16.92 4.69
CA GLY A 101 9.34 17.64 5.86
C GLY A 101 10.25 18.80 5.47
N ASN A 102 10.74 19.49 6.49
CA ASN A 102 11.63 20.63 6.29
C ASN A 102 12.96 20.18 5.64
N PRO A 103 13.51 20.95 4.69
CA PRO A 103 14.81 20.67 4.10
C PRO A 103 15.90 20.61 5.17
N VAL A 104 16.66 19.52 5.17
CA VAL A 104 17.85 19.33 6.01
C VAL A 104 19.06 19.84 5.24
N GLN A 105 19.72 20.85 5.80
CA GLN A 105 20.98 21.38 5.30
C GLN A 105 22.14 20.70 6.02
N VAL A 106 23.21 20.41 5.27
CA VAL A 106 24.42 19.81 5.83
C VAL A 106 25.30 20.92 6.40
N HIS A 107 25.75 20.76 7.65
CA HIS A 107 26.56 21.79 8.29
C HIS A 107 27.99 21.83 7.71
N PRO A 108 28.60 23.01 7.49
CA PRO A 108 29.98 23.12 6.97
C PRO A 108 30.99 22.27 7.74
N ASP A 109 30.92 22.27 9.07
CA ASP A 109 31.80 21.47 9.94
C ASP A 109 31.73 19.96 9.65
N GLN A 110 30.55 19.44 9.27
CA GLN A 110 30.38 18.03 8.91
C GLN A 110 31.10 17.72 7.58
N ILE A 111 31.14 18.68 6.65
CA ILE A 111 31.85 18.56 5.37
C ILE A 111 33.36 18.55 5.61
N GLU A 112 33.86 19.44 6.48
CA GLU A 112 35.28 19.50 6.84
C GLU A 112 35.73 18.22 7.56
N ALA A 113 34.97 17.77 8.55
CA ALA A 113 35.21 16.52 9.25
C ALA A 113 35.19 15.30 8.30
N PHE A 114 34.36 15.33 7.25
CA PHE A 114 34.35 14.31 6.22
C PHE A 114 35.62 14.30 5.37
N LYS A 115 36.16 15.48 5.01
CA LYS A 115 37.40 15.65 4.23
C LYS A 115 38.64 15.20 5.02
N MET A 116 38.69 15.48 6.32
CA MET A 116 39.82 15.10 7.20
C MET A 116 40.01 13.58 7.34
N GLY A 117 38.97 12.78 7.03
CA GLY A 117 39.08 11.31 7.03
C GLY A 117 39.08 10.68 8.43
N GLY A 118 39.44 9.40 8.49
CA GLY A 118 39.58 8.65 9.75
C GLY A 118 38.31 8.57 10.61
N HIS A 119 38.45 8.83 11.92
CA HIS A 119 37.36 8.80 12.89
C HIS A 119 36.38 9.97 12.68
N LEU A 120 36.88 11.15 12.28
CA LEU A 120 36.07 12.34 12.03
C LEU A 120 35.06 12.13 10.91
N LYS A 121 35.46 11.42 9.85
CA LYS A 121 34.56 11.02 8.77
C LYS A 121 33.39 10.15 9.25
N ARG A 122 33.66 9.17 10.12
CA ARG A 122 32.59 8.31 10.67
C ARG A 122 31.64 9.10 11.55
N ASN A 123 32.16 10.01 12.36
CA ASN A 123 31.35 10.89 13.21
C ASN A 123 30.46 11.82 12.38
N ALA A 124 31.00 12.44 11.32
CA ALA A 124 30.22 13.31 10.42
C ALA A 124 29.08 12.55 9.75
N VAL A 125 29.36 11.34 9.25
CA VAL A 125 28.35 10.45 8.64
C VAL A 125 27.28 10.06 9.67
N GLY A 126 27.68 9.67 10.88
CA GLY A 126 26.74 9.30 11.95
C GLY A 126 25.86 10.47 12.38
N SER A 127 26.44 11.66 12.56
CA SER A 127 25.72 12.88 12.94
C SER A 127 24.69 13.30 11.88
N LEU A 128 25.06 13.27 10.60
CA LEU A 128 24.13 13.58 9.51
C LEU A 128 23.03 12.50 9.41
N LEU A 129 23.37 11.23 9.57
CA LEU A 129 22.41 10.14 9.55
C LEU A 129 21.37 10.27 10.66
N GLU A 130 21.78 10.67 11.86
CA GLU A 130 20.88 10.92 13.00
C GLU A 130 19.93 12.09 12.71
N THR A 131 20.46 13.17 12.12
CA THR A 131 19.66 14.35 11.71
C THR A 131 18.60 13.96 10.67
N ILE A 132 18.98 13.15 9.67
CA ILE A 132 18.07 12.61 8.65
C ILE A 132 17.03 11.68 9.29
N ASN A 133 17.45 10.82 10.23
CA ASN A 133 16.56 9.90 10.93
C ASN A 133 15.49 10.64 11.75
N GLY A 134 15.89 11.66 12.50
CA GLY A 134 14.94 12.52 13.25
C GLY A 134 13.96 13.25 12.32
N SER A 135 14.45 13.75 11.18
CA SER A 135 13.62 14.45 10.21
C SER A 135 12.63 13.52 9.50
N LEU A 136 13.04 12.28 9.17
CA LEU A 136 12.14 11.25 8.64
C LEU A 136 11.13 10.76 9.68
N ALA A 137 11.52 10.63 10.95
CA ALA A 137 10.62 10.27 12.04
C ALA A 137 9.50 11.31 12.23
N ALA A 138 9.77 12.59 11.95
CA ALA A 138 8.76 13.65 12.04
C ALA A 138 7.64 13.54 10.98
N VAL A 139 7.98 13.00 9.79
CA VAL A 139 7.05 12.84 8.64
C VAL A 139 6.51 11.41 8.49
N THR A 140 6.87 10.50 9.38
CA THR A 140 6.40 9.11 9.40
C THR A 140 5.63 8.82 10.67
N GLN A 141 4.64 7.92 10.61
CA GLN A 141 3.93 7.46 11.80
C GLN A 141 4.68 6.26 12.43
N GLN A 142 5.59 6.51 13.38
CA GLN A 142 6.33 5.45 14.06
C GLN A 142 5.63 4.98 15.33
N ALA A 143 5.15 3.74 15.36
CA ALA A 143 4.54 3.14 16.54
C ALA A 143 5.40 1.99 17.11
N PRO A 144 5.69 1.98 18.43
CA PRO A 144 6.63 1.03 19.04
C PRO A 144 6.27 -0.43 18.75
N ASP A 145 4.98 -0.73 18.71
CA ASP A 145 4.44 -2.05 18.47
C ASP A 145 3.11 -1.97 17.72
N ARG A 146 2.71 -3.10 17.12
CA ARG A 146 1.48 -3.19 16.32
C ARG A 146 0.21 -3.06 17.17
N GLU A 147 0.26 -3.48 18.44
CA GLU A 147 -0.88 -3.39 19.35
C GLU A 147 -1.18 -1.92 19.69
N THR A 148 -0.15 -1.15 20.04
CA THR A 148 -0.20 0.30 20.24
C THR A 148 -0.73 1.00 18.98
N LEU A 149 -0.25 0.64 17.78
CA LEU A 149 -0.78 1.21 16.55
C LEU A 149 -2.29 0.92 16.37
N MET A 150 -2.74 -0.30 16.66
CA MET A 150 -4.15 -0.68 16.58
C MET A 150 -5.00 0.07 17.62
N VAL A 151 -4.50 0.21 18.85
CA VAL A 151 -5.17 0.98 19.91
C VAL A 151 -5.30 2.44 19.49
N ILE A 152 -4.22 3.09 19.04
CA ILE A 152 -4.25 4.49 18.61
C ILE A 152 -5.24 4.70 17.45
N GLN A 153 -5.23 3.80 16.45
CA GLN A 153 -6.18 3.87 15.34
C GLN A 153 -7.62 3.69 15.80
N ALA A 154 -7.89 2.79 16.75
CA ALA A 154 -9.22 2.56 17.29
C ALA A 154 -9.68 3.72 18.20
N THR A 155 -8.80 4.22 19.07
CA THR A 155 -9.02 5.43 19.86
C THR A 155 -9.36 6.60 18.96
N ARG A 156 -8.67 6.79 17.82
CA ARG A 156 -9.03 7.83 16.85
C ARG A 156 -10.44 7.65 16.30
N ARG A 157 -10.84 6.41 15.96
CA ARG A 157 -12.20 6.10 15.46
C ARG A 157 -13.26 6.37 16.53
N LEU A 158 -12.97 6.04 17.78
CA LEU A 158 -13.86 6.25 18.93
C LEU A 158 -13.89 7.70 19.42
N TYR A 159 -12.78 8.43 19.28
CA TYR A 159 -12.61 9.78 19.82
C TYR A 159 -13.64 10.74 19.24
N LYS A 160 -14.20 10.51 18.05
CA LYS A 160 -15.43 11.21 17.66
C LYS A 160 -16.17 10.67 16.43
N PRO A 161 -17.52 10.64 16.49
CA PRO A 161 -18.39 10.77 15.34
C PRO A 161 -18.44 12.24 14.90
N LEU A 162 -17.40 12.75 14.24
CA LEU A 162 -17.60 13.93 13.42
C LEU A 162 -18.50 13.48 12.26
N ARG A 163 -19.68 14.10 12.09
CA ARG A 163 -20.52 13.96 10.87
C ARG A 163 -19.80 14.42 9.58
N MET A 164 -18.48 14.60 9.62
CA MET A 164 -17.63 15.11 8.56
C MET A 164 -16.47 14.14 8.32
N LYS A 165 -16.24 13.81 7.04
CA LYS A 165 -15.05 13.07 6.62
C LYS A 165 -13.84 14.00 6.77
N LEU A 166 -12.89 13.64 7.65
CA LEU A 166 -11.63 14.38 7.79
C LEU A 166 -10.74 14.14 6.57
N PRO A 167 -10.01 15.16 6.08
CA PRO A 167 -8.99 14.96 5.06
C PRO A 167 -7.86 14.08 5.62
N LEU A 168 -7.21 13.31 4.74
CA LEU A 168 -6.25 12.28 5.16
C LEU A 168 -5.04 12.84 5.92
N ALA A 169 -4.59 14.06 5.60
CA ALA A 169 -3.48 14.71 6.29
C ALA A 169 -3.80 14.94 7.78
N VAL A 170 -4.99 15.47 8.10
CA VAL A 170 -5.44 15.69 9.48
C VAL A 170 -5.56 14.36 10.24
N VAL A 171 -5.96 13.30 9.55
CA VAL A 171 -6.04 11.95 10.11
C VAL A 171 -4.67 11.42 10.54
N ILE A 172 -3.61 11.72 9.78
CA ILE A 172 -2.24 11.33 10.11
C ILE A 172 -1.68 12.18 11.24
N GLU A 173 -1.93 13.49 11.21
CA GLU A 173 -1.51 14.39 12.27
C GLU A 173 -2.14 14.01 13.62
N LEU A 174 -3.44 13.72 13.65
CA LEU A 174 -4.13 13.28 14.86
C LEU A 174 -3.55 11.95 15.37
N ASN A 175 -3.27 11.01 14.48
CA ASN A 175 -2.59 9.77 14.80
C ASN A 175 -1.22 10.02 15.46
N ARG A 176 -0.41 10.93 14.91
CA ARG A 176 0.90 11.30 15.48
C ARG A 176 0.76 11.96 16.84
N ASN A 177 -0.20 12.86 17.01
CA ASN A 177 -0.42 13.54 18.28
C ASN A 177 -0.90 12.57 19.37
N LEU A 178 -1.81 11.66 19.04
CA LEU A 178 -2.24 10.58 19.94
C LEU A 178 -1.05 9.68 20.32
N LEU A 179 -0.19 9.35 19.36
CA LEU A 179 0.97 8.50 19.59
C LEU A 179 2.03 9.19 20.46
N LYS A 180 2.32 10.48 20.20
CA LYS A 180 3.17 11.32 21.06
C LYS A 180 2.63 11.38 22.49
N GLY A 181 1.33 11.59 22.64
CA GLY A 181 0.66 11.59 23.94
C GLY A 181 0.77 10.24 24.65
N TYR A 182 0.48 9.14 23.94
CA TYR A 182 0.59 7.80 24.49
C TYR A 182 2.01 7.47 24.93
N THR A 183 3.04 7.80 24.14
CA THR A 183 4.44 7.55 24.52
C THR A 183 4.83 8.31 25.79
N ARG A 184 4.30 9.51 26.01
CA ARG A 184 4.59 10.32 27.21
C ARG A 184 3.84 9.84 28.46
N PHE A 185 2.60 9.37 28.31
CA PHE A 185 1.71 9.02 29.43
C PHE A 185 1.42 7.51 29.53
N ARG A 186 2.23 6.66 28.90
CA ARG A 186 2.01 5.21 28.80
C ARG A 186 1.81 4.50 30.14
N ASP A 187 2.46 5.00 31.19
CA ASP A 187 2.48 4.38 32.52
C ASP A 187 1.42 4.97 33.46
N GLU A 188 0.67 5.99 33.01
CA GLU A 188 -0.40 6.57 33.81
C GLU A 188 -1.58 5.58 33.92
N PRO A 189 -2.14 5.33 35.13
CA PRO A 189 -3.17 4.31 35.34
C PRO A 189 -4.42 4.54 34.48
N LYS A 190 -4.78 5.80 34.22
CA LYS A 190 -5.90 6.16 33.33
C LYS A 190 -5.66 5.72 31.89
N VAL A 191 -4.44 5.89 31.38
CA VAL A 191 -4.06 5.51 30.01
C VAL A 191 -3.99 3.99 29.88
N VAL A 192 -3.47 3.29 30.88
CA VAL A 192 -3.48 1.83 30.92
C VAL A 192 -4.90 1.27 30.90
N HIS A 193 -5.81 1.85 31.70
CA HIS A 193 -7.22 1.46 31.70
C HIS A 193 -7.90 1.73 30.35
N LEU A 194 -7.66 2.90 29.76
CA LEU A 194 -8.19 3.25 28.44
C LEU A 194 -7.68 2.29 27.36
N LYS A 195 -6.38 1.98 27.35
CA LYS A 195 -5.78 1.01 26.42
C LYS A 195 -6.51 -0.32 26.49
N LYS A 196 -6.73 -0.83 27.71
CA LYS A 196 -7.43 -2.09 27.94
C LYS A 196 -8.87 -2.04 27.42
N ALA A 197 -9.64 -0.99 27.77
CA ALA A 197 -11.01 -0.83 27.32
C ALA A 197 -11.14 -0.77 25.78
N VAL A 198 -10.23 -0.04 25.10
CA VAL A 198 -10.20 0.07 23.64
C VAL A 198 -9.79 -1.26 22.99
N SER A 199 -8.87 -2.01 23.60
CA SER A 199 -8.50 -3.35 23.13
C SER A 199 -9.67 -4.32 23.27
N ASP A 200 -10.30 -4.36 24.44
CA ASP A 200 -11.47 -5.22 24.72
C ASP A 200 -12.61 -4.92 23.74
N TYR A 201 -12.84 -3.63 23.43
CA TYR A 201 -13.80 -3.21 22.40
C TYR A 201 -13.45 -3.76 21.01
N ASN A 202 -12.20 -3.59 20.56
CA ASN A 202 -11.75 -4.13 19.27
C ASN A 202 -11.84 -5.65 19.21
N ASP A 203 -11.57 -6.34 20.31
CA ASP A 203 -11.62 -7.80 20.35
C ASP A 203 -13.07 -8.31 20.32
N ARG A 204 -14.02 -7.60 20.95
CA ARG A 204 -15.46 -7.86 20.77
C ARG A 204 -15.90 -7.64 19.33
N LEU A 205 -15.46 -6.56 18.69
CA LEU A 205 -15.76 -6.31 17.27
C LEU A 205 -15.26 -7.43 16.37
N LYS A 206 -14.02 -7.88 16.59
CA LYS A 206 -13.44 -9.02 15.84
C LYS A 206 -14.22 -10.30 16.10
N ALA A 207 -14.57 -10.59 17.35
CA ALA A 207 -15.33 -11.79 17.72
C ALA A 207 -16.72 -11.81 17.06
N LEU A 208 -17.36 -10.65 16.97
CA LEU A 208 -18.66 -10.50 16.30
C LEU A 208 -18.54 -10.39 14.77
N GLY A 209 -17.35 -10.14 14.24
CA GLY A 209 -17.14 -9.89 12.80
C GLY A 209 -17.71 -8.55 12.32
N ILE A 210 -17.92 -7.59 13.22
CA ILE A 210 -18.57 -6.31 12.95
C ILE A 210 -17.50 -5.20 12.89
N ARG A 211 -17.68 -4.22 11.98
CA ARG A 211 -16.84 -3.02 11.87
C ARG A 211 -17.43 -1.87 12.68
N ASP A 212 -16.60 -0.93 13.14
CA ASP A 212 -17.04 0.20 13.99
C ASP A 212 -18.26 0.94 13.44
N HIS A 213 -18.28 1.27 12.13
CA HIS A 213 -19.42 1.98 11.51
C HIS A 213 -20.73 1.16 11.48
N GLN A 214 -20.64 -0.16 11.61
CA GLN A 214 -21.81 -1.04 11.66
C GLN A 214 -22.42 -1.06 13.06
N VAL A 215 -21.64 -0.76 14.11
CA VAL A 215 -22.18 -0.60 15.47
C VAL A 215 -23.08 0.62 15.54
N GLU A 216 -22.66 1.75 14.95
CA GLU A 216 -23.50 2.95 14.83
C GLU A 216 -24.74 2.70 13.95
N TRP A 217 -24.60 1.89 12.90
CA TRP A 217 -25.71 1.55 12.00
C TRP A 217 -26.74 0.61 12.64
N GLY A 218 -26.30 -0.23 13.59
CA GLY A 218 -27.11 -1.26 14.25
C GLY A 218 -28.00 -0.76 15.39
N ASP A 219 -28.18 0.56 15.50
CA ASP A 219 -29.05 1.17 16.51
C ASP A 219 -30.51 0.72 16.32
N VAL A 220 -30.98 -0.11 17.26
CA VAL A 220 -32.28 -0.81 17.20
C VAL A 220 -33.44 0.20 17.25
N GLU A 221 -33.22 1.38 17.85
CA GLU A 221 -34.23 2.44 17.91
C GLU A 221 -34.56 3.00 16.52
N GLN A 222 -33.57 3.09 15.64
CA GLN A 222 -33.74 3.69 14.31
C GLN A 222 -34.11 2.64 13.24
N ARG A 223 -33.77 1.36 13.48
CA ARG A 223 -33.94 0.29 12.49
C ARG A 223 -34.49 -0.98 13.15
N PRO A 224 -35.81 -1.21 13.04
CA PRO A 224 -36.39 -2.41 13.60
C PRO A 224 -35.91 -3.67 12.89
N TRP A 225 -35.87 -4.78 13.64
CA TRP A 225 -35.26 -6.04 13.22
C TRP A 225 -35.83 -6.61 11.91
N TRP A 226 -37.12 -6.38 11.62
CA TRP A 226 -37.76 -6.89 10.39
C TRP A 226 -37.21 -6.22 9.12
N VAL A 227 -36.81 -4.94 9.19
CA VAL A 227 -36.17 -4.25 8.06
C VAL A 227 -34.79 -4.85 7.81
N VAL A 228 -34.02 -5.08 8.88
CA VAL A 228 -32.70 -5.72 8.80
C VAL A 228 -32.85 -7.14 8.22
N PHE A 229 -33.85 -7.89 8.67
CA PHE A 229 -34.15 -9.23 8.18
C PHE A 229 -34.56 -9.24 6.70
N GLY A 230 -35.40 -8.30 6.26
CA GLY A 230 -35.76 -8.14 4.85
C GLY A 230 -34.58 -7.80 3.95
N ILE A 231 -33.69 -6.90 4.40
CA ILE A 231 -32.44 -6.57 3.69
C ILE A 231 -31.54 -7.81 3.62
N LEU A 232 -31.41 -8.57 4.72
CA LEU A 232 -30.63 -9.80 4.73
C LEU A 232 -31.14 -10.80 3.70
N LEU A 233 -32.46 -11.02 3.65
CA LEU A 233 -33.07 -11.95 2.69
C LEU A 233 -32.81 -11.52 1.24
N LEU A 234 -32.93 -10.21 0.95
CA LEU A 234 -32.63 -9.64 -0.37
C LEU A 234 -31.15 -9.83 -0.74
N ARG A 235 -30.22 -9.57 0.20
CA ARG A 235 -28.77 -9.77 -0.03
C ARG A 235 -28.39 -11.23 -0.22
N ILE A 236 -29.05 -12.14 0.49
CA ILE A 236 -28.89 -13.59 0.27
C ILE A 236 -29.37 -13.96 -1.13
N GLY A 237 -30.53 -13.46 -1.56
CA GLY A 237 -31.04 -13.67 -2.91
C GLY A 237 -30.08 -13.16 -3.99
N GLU A 238 -29.58 -11.93 -3.84
CA GLU A 238 -28.58 -11.32 -4.73
C GLU A 238 -27.28 -12.14 -4.78
N PHE A 239 -26.77 -12.57 -3.61
CA PHE A 239 -25.58 -13.41 -3.53
C PHE A 239 -25.76 -14.75 -4.22
N LEU A 240 -26.90 -15.43 -4.03
CA LEU A 240 -27.19 -16.71 -4.67
C LEU A 240 -27.31 -16.56 -6.19
N ALA A 241 -27.98 -15.51 -6.67
CA ALA A 241 -28.09 -15.23 -8.10
C ALA A 241 -26.70 -14.98 -8.74
N LEU A 242 -25.85 -14.18 -8.09
CA LEU A 242 -24.47 -13.94 -8.55
C LEU A 242 -23.60 -15.20 -8.46
N ALA A 243 -23.75 -16.01 -7.41
CA ALA A 243 -23.03 -17.27 -7.26
C ALA A 243 -23.34 -18.21 -8.42
N VAL A 244 -24.62 -18.43 -8.73
CA VAL A 244 -25.04 -19.29 -9.86
C VAL A 244 -24.53 -18.75 -11.19
N GLY A 245 -24.59 -17.44 -11.41
CA GLY A 245 -24.08 -16.81 -12.64
C GLY A 245 -22.56 -16.92 -12.81
N THR A 246 -21.80 -17.01 -11.71
CA THR A 246 -20.32 -17.06 -11.73
C THR A 246 -19.74 -18.48 -11.68
N LEU A 247 -20.53 -19.50 -11.33
CA LEU A 247 -20.07 -20.89 -11.26
C LEU A 247 -19.39 -21.38 -12.56
N PRO A 248 -19.94 -21.14 -13.77
CA PRO A 248 -19.29 -21.58 -15.00
C PRO A 248 -17.94 -20.90 -15.24
N SER A 249 -17.84 -19.60 -14.90
CA SER A 249 -16.59 -18.85 -15.01
C SER A 249 -15.56 -19.37 -14.01
N ILE A 250 -15.95 -19.61 -12.75
CA ILE A 250 -15.04 -20.17 -11.74
C ILE A 250 -14.54 -21.56 -12.16
N ALA A 251 -15.42 -22.40 -12.71
CA ALA A 251 -15.06 -23.71 -13.23
C ALA A 251 -14.05 -23.61 -14.38
N LEU A 252 -14.19 -22.63 -15.28
CA LEU A 252 -13.24 -22.42 -16.38
C LEU A 252 -11.87 -21.90 -15.88
N PHE A 253 -11.87 -20.99 -14.91
CA PHE A 253 -10.67 -20.34 -14.37
C PHE A 253 -10.05 -21.05 -13.16
N TRP A 254 -10.60 -22.19 -12.73
CA TRP A 254 -10.14 -22.94 -11.56
C TRP A 254 -8.63 -23.23 -11.55
N PRO A 255 -7.98 -23.63 -12.69
CA PRO A 255 -6.55 -23.95 -12.68
C PRO A 255 -5.72 -22.71 -12.38
N VAL A 256 -6.14 -21.55 -12.89
CA VAL A 256 -5.48 -20.26 -12.63
C VAL A 256 -5.50 -19.95 -11.14
N PHE A 257 -6.66 -20.07 -10.49
CA PHE A 257 -6.78 -19.82 -9.05
C PHE A 257 -5.92 -20.77 -8.20
N VAL A 258 -5.91 -22.07 -8.54
CA VAL A 258 -5.16 -23.08 -7.78
C VAL A 258 -3.66 -22.94 -7.97
N ILE A 259 -3.17 -22.86 -9.21
CA ILE A 259 -1.74 -22.71 -9.51
C ILE A 259 -1.21 -21.41 -8.88
N THR A 260 -1.95 -20.32 -9.04
CA THR A 260 -1.60 -19.02 -8.46
C THR A 260 -1.50 -19.08 -6.93
N LYS A 261 -2.46 -19.74 -6.27
CA LYS A 261 -2.43 -19.94 -4.81
C LYS A 261 -1.23 -20.77 -4.36
N ILE A 262 -0.92 -21.86 -5.07
CA ILE A 262 0.22 -22.74 -4.73
C ILE A 262 1.55 -22.00 -4.90
N VAL A 263 1.78 -21.36 -6.05
CA VAL A 263 3.03 -20.65 -6.35
C VAL A 263 3.25 -19.48 -5.40
N SER A 264 2.21 -18.66 -5.19
CA SER A 264 2.31 -17.49 -4.30
C SER A 264 2.61 -17.90 -2.85
N LEU A 265 1.97 -18.95 -2.31
CA LEU A 265 2.26 -19.46 -0.97
C LEU A 265 3.66 -20.06 -0.85
N LYS A 266 4.10 -20.84 -1.86
CA LYS A 266 5.46 -21.41 -1.89
C LYS A 266 6.50 -20.29 -1.83
N LYS A 267 6.29 -19.23 -2.62
CA LYS A 267 7.24 -18.12 -2.70
C LYS A 267 7.19 -17.19 -1.49
N GLN A 268 6.01 -17.00 -0.89
CA GLN A 268 5.87 -16.32 0.40
C GLN A 268 6.69 -17.02 1.48
N ARG A 269 6.60 -18.35 1.59
CA ARG A 269 7.39 -19.14 2.54
C ARG A 269 8.89 -19.00 2.29
N SER A 270 9.33 -19.07 1.03
CA SER A 270 10.75 -18.84 0.68
C SER A 270 11.21 -17.42 1.04
N ALA A 271 10.38 -16.41 0.82
CA ALA A 271 10.72 -15.02 1.14
C ALA A 271 10.75 -14.76 2.65
N LEU A 272 9.86 -15.39 3.42
CA LEU A 272 9.88 -15.36 4.88
C LEU A 272 11.11 -16.07 5.44
N ALA A 273 11.46 -17.25 4.90
CA ALA A 273 12.65 -17.98 5.33
C ALA A 273 13.97 -17.25 5.01
N ALA A 274 14.02 -16.52 3.89
CA ALA A 274 15.20 -15.78 3.47
C ALA A 274 15.35 -14.40 4.15
N SER A 275 14.31 -13.91 4.84
CA SER A 275 14.28 -12.53 5.34
C SER A 275 13.99 -12.47 6.84
N VAL A 276 14.97 -11.97 7.60
CA VAL A 276 14.82 -11.70 9.04
C VAL A 276 13.86 -10.53 9.31
N VAL A 277 13.58 -9.70 8.30
CA VAL A 277 12.81 -8.45 8.46
C VAL A 277 11.34 -8.56 8.06
N LYS A 278 10.96 -9.56 7.24
CA LYS A 278 9.58 -9.76 6.78
C LYS A 278 8.76 -10.52 7.83
N LEU A 279 7.62 -9.96 8.23
CA LEU A 279 6.71 -10.60 9.20
C LEU A 279 5.67 -11.49 8.50
N GLU A 280 5.03 -10.97 7.44
CA GLU A 280 3.93 -11.69 6.78
C GLU A 280 4.16 -11.84 5.27
N GLY A 281 4.91 -10.96 4.60
CA GLY A 281 5.32 -11.14 3.20
C GLY A 281 4.16 -11.10 2.20
N ARG A 282 3.12 -10.33 2.52
CA ARG A 282 1.91 -10.19 1.69
C ARG A 282 2.20 -9.48 0.36
N ASP A 283 3.24 -8.63 0.34
CA ASP A 283 3.79 -8.00 -0.86
C ASP A 283 4.20 -9.04 -1.92
N VAL A 284 4.89 -10.09 -1.49
CA VAL A 284 5.35 -11.18 -2.37
C VAL A 284 4.16 -11.95 -2.93
N VAL A 285 3.13 -12.21 -2.11
CA VAL A 285 1.92 -12.90 -2.56
C VAL A 285 1.24 -12.11 -3.68
N GLY A 286 1.08 -10.79 -3.50
CA GLY A 286 0.46 -9.93 -4.51
C GLY A 286 1.21 -9.96 -5.84
N SER A 287 2.53 -9.74 -5.81
CA SER A 287 3.34 -9.71 -7.03
C SER A 287 3.32 -11.04 -7.78
N TRP A 288 3.44 -12.16 -7.06
CA TRP A 288 3.41 -13.49 -7.70
C TRP A 288 2.04 -13.87 -8.24
N LYS A 289 0.95 -13.39 -7.63
CA LYS A 289 -0.39 -13.56 -8.21
C LYS A 289 -0.48 -12.90 -9.58
N ILE A 290 -0.05 -11.65 -9.69
CA ILE A 290 -0.08 -10.90 -10.94
C ILE A 290 0.83 -11.54 -11.99
N ILE A 291 2.06 -11.93 -11.63
CA ILE A 291 3.01 -12.53 -12.58
C ILE A 291 2.49 -13.87 -13.13
N VAL A 292 1.95 -14.73 -12.26
CA VAL A 292 1.40 -16.02 -12.69
C VAL A 292 0.15 -15.82 -13.55
N GLU A 293 -0.73 -14.91 -13.16
CA GLU A 293 -1.94 -14.59 -13.92
C GLU A 293 -1.62 -14.03 -15.31
N MET A 294 -0.61 -13.16 -15.42
CA MET A 294 -0.19 -12.56 -16.68
C MET A 294 0.31 -13.57 -17.71
N GLY A 295 0.90 -14.70 -17.27
CA GLY A 295 1.27 -15.79 -18.16
C GLY A 295 0.14 -16.80 -18.38
N LEU A 296 -0.48 -17.25 -17.29
CA LEU A 296 -1.39 -18.40 -17.32
C LEU A 296 -2.77 -18.04 -17.86
N ALA A 297 -3.30 -16.85 -17.59
CA ALA A 297 -4.63 -16.47 -18.06
C ALA A 297 -4.68 -16.39 -19.60
N PRO A 298 -3.75 -15.70 -20.31
CA PRO A 298 -3.73 -15.71 -21.77
C PRO A 298 -3.59 -17.11 -22.37
N SER A 299 -2.70 -17.95 -21.83
CA SER A 299 -2.54 -19.34 -22.30
C SER A 299 -3.80 -20.19 -22.13
N LEU A 300 -4.51 -19.98 -21.03
CA LEU A 300 -5.76 -20.68 -20.76
C LEU A 300 -6.86 -20.16 -21.70
N TYR A 301 -6.95 -18.86 -21.94
CA TYR A 301 -7.89 -18.30 -22.93
C TYR A 301 -7.62 -18.83 -24.34
N THR A 302 -6.36 -18.86 -24.79
CA THR A 302 -6.03 -19.38 -26.12
C THR A 302 -6.40 -20.85 -26.26
N LEU A 303 -6.15 -21.66 -25.23
CA LEU A 303 -6.58 -23.06 -25.19
C LEU A 303 -8.11 -23.20 -25.31
N HIS A 304 -8.87 -22.43 -24.52
CA HIS A 304 -10.33 -22.46 -24.58
C HIS A 304 -10.86 -22.02 -25.95
N THR A 305 -10.31 -20.96 -26.52
CA THR A 305 -10.70 -20.50 -27.87
C THR A 305 -10.34 -21.51 -28.95
N ALA A 306 -9.21 -22.21 -28.84
CA ALA A 306 -8.82 -23.26 -29.78
C ALA A 306 -9.78 -24.46 -29.70
N ILE A 307 -10.10 -24.93 -28.49
CA ILE A 307 -11.07 -26.02 -28.27
C ILE A 307 -12.44 -25.62 -28.82
N ALA A 308 -12.91 -24.40 -28.52
CA ALA A 308 -14.19 -23.90 -29.03
C ALA A 308 -14.20 -23.81 -30.56
N THR A 309 -13.12 -23.34 -31.17
CA THR A 309 -12.99 -23.22 -32.64
C THR A 309 -13.01 -24.60 -33.30
N VAL A 310 -12.26 -25.56 -32.76
CA VAL A 310 -12.26 -26.94 -33.23
C VAL A 310 -13.66 -27.55 -33.11
N TRP A 311 -14.31 -27.40 -31.95
CA TRP A 311 -15.67 -27.89 -31.72
C TRP A 311 -16.69 -27.32 -32.73
N LEU A 312 -16.63 -26.00 -32.98
CA LEU A 312 -17.50 -25.33 -33.94
C LEU A 312 -17.31 -25.84 -35.37
N ASN A 313 -16.08 -26.20 -35.76
CA ASN A 313 -15.79 -26.76 -37.07
C ASN A 313 -16.33 -28.20 -37.24
N TYR A 314 -16.30 -29.02 -36.18
CA TYR A 314 -16.81 -30.39 -36.22
C TYR A 314 -18.33 -30.50 -35.98
N CYS A 315 -18.97 -29.52 -35.33
CA CYS A 315 -20.42 -29.50 -35.05
C CYS A 315 -21.05 -28.12 -35.35
N PRO A 316 -21.15 -27.72 -36.63
CA PRO A 316 -21.57 -26.37 -37.02
C PRO A 316 -23.02 -26.04 -36.64
N MET A 317 -23.94 -27.01 -36.72
CA MET A 317 -25.37 -26.79 -36.47
C MET A 317 -25.69 -26.53 -34.99
N MET A 318 -24.98 -27.21 -34.07
CA MET A 318 -25.13 -27.05 -32.62
C MET A 318 -24.36 -25.84 -32.07
N GLY A 319 -23.26 -25.47 -32.74
CA GLY A 319 -22.46 -24.29 -32.44
C GLY A 319 -23.19 -22.97 -32.59
N ILE A 320 -23.94 -22.82 -33.70
CA ILE A 320 -24.74 -21.63 -34.00
C ILE A 320 -25.87 -21.46 -32.99
N THR A 321 -26.49 -22.56 -32.56
CA THR A 321 -27.55 -22.52 -31.53
C THR A 321 -27.00 -22.06 -30.18
N VAL A 322 -25.84 -22.55 -29.74
CA VAL A 322 -25.21 -22.10 -28.48
C VAL A 322 -24.80 -20.63 -28.54
N LEU A 323 -24.23 -20.16 -29.65
CA LEU A 323 -23.89 -18.74 -29.85
C LEU A 323 -25.13 -17.83 -29.84
N LEU A 324 -26.23 -18.26 -30.46
CA LEU A 324 -27.50 -17.54 -30.45
C LEU A 324 -28.17 -17.55 -29.06
N TRP A 325 -28.10 -18.67 -28.34
CA TRP A 325 -28.62 -18.79 -26.98
C TRP A 325 -27.83 -17.93 -25.99
N VAL A 326 -26.49 -18.00 -26.00
CA VAL A 326 -25.63 -17.19 -25.13
C VAL A 326 -25.75 -15.71 -25.49
N GLY A 327 -25.75 -15.36 -26.77
CA GLY A 327 -25.99 -14.00 -27.25
C GLY A 327 -27.38 -13.45 -26.88
N GLY A 328 -28.41 -14.29 -26.91
CA GLY A 328 -29.78 -13.96 -26.49
C GLY A 328 -29.91 -13.76 -24.98
N LEU A 329 -29.23 -14.59 -24.17
CA LEU A 329 -29.18 -14.49 -22.70
C LEU A 329 -28.48 -13.20 -22.24
N ILE A 330 -27.36 -12.85 -22.90
CA ILE A 330 -26.63 -11.60 -22.64
C ILE A 330 -27.49 -10.39 -23.02
N ARG A 331 -28.21 -10.44 -24.15
CA ARG A 331 -29.10 -9.36 -24.58
C ARG A 331 -30.32 -9.18 -23.67
N GLY A 332 -30.87 -10.29 -23.16
CA GLY A 332 -32.03 -10.29 -22.26
C GLY A 332 -31.71 -9.89 -20.81
N THR A 333 -30.46 -10.03 -20.36
CA THR A 333 -30.05 -9.70 -18.98
C THR A 333 -29.32 -8.36 -18.86
N ILE A 334 -28.64 -7.89 -19.92
CA ILE A 334 -27.86 -6.63 -19.89
C ILE A 334 -28.62 -5.44 -20.49
N PHE A 335 -29.72 -5.65 -21.22
CA PHE A 335 -30.52 -4.56 -21.79
C PHE A 335 -32.04 -4.77 -21.62
N PRO A 336 -32.60 -4.63 -20.40
CA PRO A 336 -33.98 -4.19 -20.28
C PRO A 336 -34.01 -2.69 -20.60
N THR A 337 -34.43 -2.36 -21.82
CA THR A 337 -34.88 -1.02 -22.18
C THR A 337 -35.96 -0.57 -21.17
N SER A 338 -35.75 0.63 -20.60
CA SER A 338 -36.64 1.34 -19.68
C SER A 338 -36.40 1.13 -18.17
N PHE A 339 -35.24 1.58 -17.68
CA PHE A 339 -35.21 2.25 -16.37
C PHE A 339 -34.87 3.73 -16.55
N ARG A 340 -35.81 4.55 -16.09
CA ARG A 340 -35.76 6.00 -16.08
C ARG A 340 -34.41 6.52 -15.59
N CYS A 341 -33.86 7.43 -16.38
CA CYS A 341 -33.04 8.54 -15.95
C CYS A 341 -33.60 9.10 -14.63
N GLY A 342 -32.89 8.94 -13.51
CA GLY A 342 -33.40 9.40 -12.22
C GLY A 342 -32.78 8.86 -10.93
N TYR A 343 -31.69 8.09 -10.92
CA TYR A 343 -30.96 7.76 -9.68
C TYR A 343 -29.48 7.46 -9.97
N PHE A 344 -28.78 8.40 -10.61
CA PHE A 344 -27.31 8.35 -10.77
C PHE A 344 -26.65 9.69 -10.46
N ARG A 345 -27.19 10.43 -9.48
CA ARG A 345 -26.60 11.68 -8.96
C ARG A 345 -26.03 11.59 -7.54
N TYR A 346 -25.94 10.40 -6.97
CA TYR A 346 -25.34 10.17 -5.63
C TYR A 346 -24.36 8.98 -5.63
N CYS A 347 -23.44 8.92 -6.58
CA CYS A 347 -22.27 8.02 -6.46
C CYS A 347 -21.08 8.43 -7.34
N SER A 348 -20.99 9.71 -7.74
CA SER A 348 -19.88 10.23 -8.56
C SER A 348 -19.12 11.38 -7.89
N SER A 349 -19.35 11.60 -6.59
CA SER A 349 -18.61 12.58 -5.77
C SER A 349 -17.64 11.95 -4.78
N ASP A 350 -17.56 10.62 -4.68
CA ASP A 350 -16.63 9.91 -3.77
C ASP A 350 -15.42 9.27 -4.51
N LEU A 351 -15.19 9.63 -5.78
CA LEU A 351 -14.08 9.12 -6.61
C LEU A 351 -13.12 10.19 -7.14
N CYS A 352 -13.33 11.46 -6.76
CA CYS A 352 -12.30 12.48 -6.78
C CYS A 352 -12.21 13.05 -5.36
N PHE A 353 -11.28 12.53 -4.56
CA PHE A 353 -10.42 13.22 -3.58
C PHE A 353 -9.69 12.19 -2.70
#